data_AF-X0WBH0-F1
#
_entry.id   AF-X0WBH0-F1
#
_cell.length_a   1.000
_cell.length_b   1.000
_cell.length_c   1.000
_cell.angle_alpha   90.00
_cell.angle_beta   90.00
_cell.angle_gamma   90.00
#
_symmetry.space_group_name_H-M   'P 1'
#
loop_
_entity.id
_entity.type
_entity.pdbx_description
1 polymer ?
#
loop_
_entity_poly.entity_id
_entity_poly.type
_entity_poly.pdbx_seq_one_letter_code
_entity_poly.pdbx_strand_id
1 'polypeptide(L)'
;DYLKRINRPVEELKQELQPMAKKRIINTLVLDKVSEEEKIEISPLEVDNKAKEILGRAGNGEKIQKLLTAPQVRESIKRSLLHEKTVDRLAQIASGNHGKGNKESGIDK
;
A
#
# COMPACT_ATOMS: atom_id res chain seq x y z
N ASP A 1 -24.13 7.49 13.20
CA ASP A 1 -25.13 7.89 12.20
C ASP A 1 -25.38 6.89 11.06
N TYR A 2 -24.37 6.22 10.50
CA TYR A 2 -24.58 5.20 9.46
C TYR A 2 -25.54 4.07 9.89
N LEU A 3 -25.29 3.44 11.05
CA LEU A 3 -26.14 2.36 11.59
C LEU A 3 -27.56 2.82 11.94
N LYS A 4 -27.73 4.07 12.39
CA LYS A 4 -29.04 4.66 12.68
C LYS A 4 -29.85 4.94 11.40
N ARG A 5 -29.18 5.17 10.26
CA ARG A 5 -29.81 5.46 8.96
C ARG A 5 -30.25 4.21 8.19
N ILE A 6 -29.60 3.08 8.40
CA ILE A 6 -29.89 1.85 7.67
C ILE A 6 -30.97 0.98 8.31
N ASN A 7 -31.43 1.28 9.54
CA ASN A 7 -32.52 0.58 10.24
C ASN A 7 -32.40 -0.97 10.26
N ARG A 8 -31.18 -1.49 10.10
CA ARG A 8 -30.87 -2.92 10.07
C ARG A 8 -30.16 -3.35 11.37
N PRO A 9 -30.38 -4.59 11.84
CA PRO A 9 -29.69 -5.08 13.03
C PRO A 9 -28.18 -5.23 12.75
N VAL A 10 -27.38 -4.88 13.77
CA VAL A 10 -25.91 -4.87 13.69
C VAL A 10 -25.34 -6.24 13.27
N GLU A 11 -25.98 -7.33 13.69
CA GLU A 11 -25.50 -8.68 13.39
C GLU A 11 -25.71 -9.11 11.94
N GLU A 12 -26.78 -8.65 11.28
CA GLU A 12 -26.94 -8.87 9.83
C GLU A 12 -25.83 -8.14 9.06
N LEU A 13 -25.58 -6.87 9.41
CA LEU A 13 -24.50 -6.11 8.77
C LEU A 13 -23.14 -6.76 9.01
N LYS A 14 -22.91 -7.30 10.21
CA LYS A 14 -21.69 -8.02 10.53
C LYS A 14 -21.53 -9.25 9.64
N GLN A 15 -22.58 -10.07 9.48
CA GLN A 15 -22.56 -11.26 8.61
C GLN A 15 -22.29 -10.89 7.15
N GLU A 16 -22.84 -9.78 6.65
CA GLU A 16 -22.60 -9.28 5.30
C GLU A 16 -21.15 -8.80 5.10
N LEU A 17 -20.58 -8.14 6.10
CA LEU A 17 -19.21 -7.61 6.04
C LEU A 17 -18.13 -8.67 6.33
N GLN A 18 -18.46 -9.74 7.07
CA GLN A 18 -17.53 -10.84 7.39
C GLN A 18 -16.76 -11.37 6.16
N PRO A 19 -17.41 -11.77 5.04
CA PRO A 19 -16.70 -12.30 3.88
C PRO A 19 -15.78 -11.26 3.25
N MET A 20 -16.20 -9.99 3.19
CA MET A 20 -15.37 -8.91 2.66
C MET A 20 -14.14 -8.65 3.54
N ALA A 21 -14.32 -8.64 4.87
CA ALA A 21 -13.24 -8.47 5.83
C ALA A 21 -12.25 -9.64 5.76
N LYS A 22 -12.74 -10.89 5.68
CA LYS A 22 -11.90 -12.08 5.51
C LYS A 22 -11.08 -12.00 4.23
N LYS A 23 -11.70 -11.66 3.10
CA LYS A 23 -11.00 -11.48 1.81
C LYS A 23 -9.93 -10.40 1.91
N ARG A 24 -10.22 -9.26 2.56
CA ARG A 24 -9.26 -8.18 2.77
C ARG A 24 -8.04 -8.65 3.57
N ILE A 25 -8.26 -9.36 4.67
CA ILE A 25 -7.17 -9.87 5.52
C ILE A 25 -6.30 -10.85 4.72
N ILE A 26 -6.91 -11.80 4.01
CA ILE A 26 -6.18 -12.77 3.18
C ILE A 26 -5.32 -12.03 2.14
N ASN A 27 -5.90 -11.07 1.41
CA ASN A 27 -5.16 -10.31 0.40
C ASN A 27 -3.97 -9.54 1.01
N THR A 28 -4.17 -8.90 2.17
CA THR A 28 -3.08 -8.19 2.86
C THR A 28 -1.96 -9.16 3.25
N LEU A 29 -2.30 -10.31 3.85
CA LEU A 29 -1.31 -11.31 4.25
C LEU A 29 -0.53 -11.89 3.06
N VAL A 30 -1.22 -12.11 1.93
CA VAL A 30 -0.57 -12.56 0.69
C VAL A 30 0.39 -11.50 0.16
N LEU A 31 -0.04 -10.24 0.07
CA LEU A 31 0.83 -9.15 -0.40
C LEU A 31 2.02 -8.93 0.53
N ASP A 32 1.80 -8.97 1.85
CA ASP A 32 2.89 -8.88 2.83
C ASP A 32 3.92 -9.98 2.57
N LYS A 33 3.47 -11.23 2.41
CA LYS A 33 4.38 -12.35 2.15
C LYS A 33 5.12 -12.24 0.83
N VAL A 34 4.44 -11.84 -0.25
CA VAL A 34 5.09 -11.62 -1.56
C VAL A 34 6.14 -10.51 -1.47
N SER A 35 5.84 -9.42 -0.75
CA SER A 35 6.78 -8.31 -0.58
C SER A 35 8.06 -8.72 0.13
N GLU A 36 7.96 -9.61 1.13
CA GLU A 36 9.11 -10.20 1.83
C GLU A 36 9.96 -11.05 0.89
N GLU A 37 9.35 -11.99 0.15
CA GLU A 37 10.06 -12.92 -0.72
C GLU A 37 10.72 -12.22 -1.91
N GLU A 38 10.05 -11.23 -2.50
CA GLU A 38 10.59 -10.39 -3.57
C GLU A 38 11.53 -9.28 -3.04
N LYS A 39 11.76 -9.21 -1.72
CA LYS A 39 12.64 -8.24 -1.04
C LYS A 39 12.32 -6.79 -1.42
N ILE A 40 11.04 -6.47 -1.45
CA ILE A 40 10.57 -5.13 -1.80
C ILE A 40 10.76 -4.23 -0.58
N GLU A 41 11.51 -3.15 -0.78
CA GLU A 41 11.73 -2.15 0.26
C GLU A 41 11.20 -0.78 -0.16
N ILE A 42 10.80 -0.01 0.85
CA ILE A 42 10.38 1.39 0.73
C ILE A 42 11.37 2.24 1.52
N SER A 43 12.06 3.12 0.80
CA SER A 43 13.00 4.07 1.36
C SER A 43 12.28 5.19 2.13
N PRO A 44 12.94 5.84 3.09
CA PRO A 44 12.40 7.03 3.75
C PRO A 44 12.02 8.15 2.76
N LEU A 45 12.81 8.31 1.69
CA LEU A 45 12.57 9.30 0.65
C LEU A 45 11.27 9.05 -0.13
N GLU A 46 10.94 7.79 -0.44
CA GLU A 46 9.66 7.43 -1.06
C GLU A 46 8.48 7.83 -0.16
N VAL A 47 8.60 7.63 1.16
CA VAL A 47 7.57 8.05 2.13
C VAL A 47 7.45 9.58 2.17
N ASP A 48 8.57 10.31 2.21
CA ASP A 48 8.57 11.77 2.17
C ASP A 48 7.92 12.33 0.90
N ASN A 49 8.26 11.74 -0.26
CA ASN A 49 7.71 12.14 -1.54
C ASN A 49 6.20 11.90 -1.59
N LYS A 50 5.73 10.75 -1.09
CA LYS A 50 4.29 10.46 -1.03
C LYS A 50 3.56 11.38 -0.06
N ALA A 51 4.16 11.70 1.08
CA ALA A 51 3.59 12.69 2.02
C ALA A 51 3.46 14.08 1.37
N LYS A 52 4.47 14.53 0.62
CA LYS A 52 4.44 15.79 -0.13
C LYS A 52 3.36 15.77 -1.23
N GLU A 53 3.21 14.67 -1.95
CA GLU A 53 2.15 14.47 -2.95
C GLU A 53 0.75 14.60 -2.31
N ILE A 54 0.54 13.96 -1.15
CA ILE A 54 -0.72 14.04 -0.40
C ILE A 54 -0.98 15.49 0.06
N LEU A 55 0.04 16.18 0.59
CA LEU A 55 -0.07 17.59 1.00
C LEU A 55 -0.44 18.49 -0.18
N GLY A 56 0.20 18.30 -1.34
CA GLY A 56 -0.09 19.06 -2.55
C GLY A 56 -1.54 18.88 -3.04
N ARG A 57 -2.15 17.72 -2.82
CA ARG A 57 -3.56 17.45 -3.16
C ARG A 57 -4.54 17.98 -2.13
N ALA A 58 -4.20 17.89 -0.84
CA ALA A 58 -5.10 18.27 0.25
C ALA A 58 -5.08 19.78 0.56
N GLY A 59 -4.08 20.49 0.06
CA GLY A 59 -3.84 21.91 0.32
C GLY A 59 -2.87 22.16 1.48
N ASN A 60 -2.19 23.32 1.46
CA ASN A 60 -1.13 23.68 2.41
C ASN A 60 -1.68 24.15 3.77
N GLY A 61 -2.36 23.26 4.50
CA GLY A 61 -2.77 23.51 5.88
C GLY A 61 -1.76 22.98 6.88
N GLU A 62 -1.30 23.81 7.84
CA GLU A 62 -0.36 23.40 8.91
C GLU A 62 -0.84 22.15 9.67
N LYS A 63 -2.15 22.00 9.87
CA LYS A 63 -2.74 20.83 10.52
C LYS A 63 -2.53 19.53 9.71
N ILE A 64 -2.64 19.60 8.39
CA ILE A 64 -2.42 18.47 7.48
C ILE A 64 -0.94 18.11 7.46
N GLN A 65 -0.07 19.11 7.40
CA GLN A 65 1.38 18.91 7.47
C GLN A 65 1.79 18.20 8.77
N LYS A 66 1.26 18.65 9.91
CA LYS A 66 1.51 18.00 11.22
C LYS A 66 0.95 16.58 11.30
N LEU A 67 -0.16 16.30 10.63
CA LEU A 67 -0.71 14.94 10.56
C LEU A 67 0.21 14.01 9.75
N LEU A 68 0.73 14.48 8.61
CA LEU A 68 1.60 13.71 7.73
C LEU A 68 3.00 13.44 8.30
N THR A 69 3.41 14.18 9.32
CA THR A 69 4.65 13.90 10.08
C THR A 69 4.44 12.89 11.21
N ALA A 70 3.20 12.56 11.58
CA ALA A 70 2.92 11.65 12.67
C ALA A 70 3.41 10.21 12.34
N PRO A 71 4.12 9.52 13.26
CA PRO A 71 4.72 8.21 12.99
C PRO A 71 3.74 7.16 12.45
N GLN A 72 2.52 7.12 12.99
CA GLN A 72 1.47 6.20 12.55
C GLN A 72 1.00 6.48 11.11
N VAL A 73 1.00 7.75 10.69
CA VAL A 73 0.63 8.14 9.33
C VAL A 73 1.76 7.81 8.37
N ARG A 74 3.01 8.07 8.78
CA ARG A 74 4.21 7.70 8.03
C ARG A 74 4.27 6.20 7.76
N GLU A 75 4.00 5.39 8.78
CA GLU A 75 3.94 3.93 8.65
C GLU A 75 2.80 3.48 7.73
N SER A 76 1.62 4.10 7.83
CA SER A 76 0.50 3.82 6.91
C SER A 76 0.84 4.14 5.46
N ILE A 77 1.55 5.25 5.21
CA ILE A 77 2.03 5.61 3.87
C ILE A 77 3.02 4.57 3.37
N LYS A 78 4.01 4.19 4.20
CA LYS A 78 5.01 3.17 3.87
C LYS A 78 4.35 1.84 3.48
N ARG A 79 3.40 1.35 4.27
CA ARG A 79 2.65 0.12 3.97
C ARG A 79 1.87 0.20 2.67
N SER A 80 1.24 1.34 2.40
CA SER A 80 0.49 1.54 1.16
C SER A 80 1.41 1.49 -0.06
N LEU A 81 2.56 2.15 0.01
CA LEU A 81 3.59 2.11 -1.05
C LEU A 81 4.15 0.71 -1.25
N LEU A 82 4.40 -0.03 -0.16
CA LEU A 82 4.87 -1.41 -0.22
C LEU A 82 3.88 -2.29 -1.00
N HIS A 83 2.59 -2.20 -0.67
CA HIS A 83 1.54 -2.97 -1.35
C HIS A 83 1.40 -2.58 -2.82
N GLU A 84 1.45 -1.29 -3.15
CA GLU A 84 1.42 -0.80 -4.54
C GLU A 84 2.58 -1.40 -5.37
N LYS A 85 3.81 -1.29 -4.87
CA LYS A 85 5.02 -1.84 -5.51
C LYS A 85 4.98 -3.37 -5.63
N THR A 86 4.36 -4.04 -4.66
CA THR A 86 4.16 -5.50 -4.70
C THR A 86 3.18 -5.91 -5.79
N VAL A 87 2.08 -5.19 -5.95
CA VAL A 87 1.12 -5.43 -7.03
C VAL A 87 1.75 -5.19 -8.39
N ASP A 88 2.51 -4.10 -8.54
CA ASP A 88 3.25 -3.81 -9.78
C ASP A 88 4.23 -4.93 -10.12
N ARG A 89 4.94 -5.45 -9.12
CA ARG A 89 5.84 -6.59 -9.29
C ARG A 89 5.11 -7.85 -9.76
N LEU A 90 3.97 -8.17 -9.14
CA LEU A 90 3.12 -9.29 -9.57
C LEU A 90 2.64 -9.11 -11.01
N ALA A 91 2.24 -7.89 -11.40
CA ALA A 91 1.83 -7.59 -12.77
C ALA A 91 2.97 -7.77 -13.79
N GLN A 92 4.20 -7.37 -13.44
CA GLN A 92 5.38 -7.59 -14.28
C GLN A 92 5.66 -9.08 -14.49
N ILE A 93 5.58 -9.89 -13.42
CA ILE A 93 5.76 -11.35 -13.47
C ILE A 93 4.68 -11.98 -14.36
N ALA A 94 3.41 -11.64 -14.12
CA ALA A 94 2.28 -12.17 -14.88
C ALA A 94 2.31 -11.80 -16.37
N SER A 95 2.83 -10.62 -16.70
CA SER A 95 2.96 -10.15 -18.09
C SER A 95 4.18 -10.73 -18.82
N GLY A 96 4.96 -11.60 -18.17
CA GLY A 96 6.20 -12.17 -18.75
C GLY A 96 7.34 -11.17 -18.89
N ASN A 97 7.20 -9.96 -18.32
CA ASN A 97 8.19 -8.89 -18.38
C ASN A 97 9.21 -9.04 -17.23
N HIS A 98 9.74 -10.25 -17.06
CA HIS A 98 10.84 -10.52 -16.12
C HIS A 98 12.06 -9.72 -16.60
N GLY A 99 12.50 -8.76 -15.77
CA GLY A 99 13.54 -7.80 -16.12
C GLY A 99 14.75 -8.38 -16.83
N LYS A 100 14.98 -7.92 -18.07
CA LYS A 100 16.34 -7.61 -18.55
C LYS A 100 16.85 -6.43 -17.71
N GLY A 101 17.41 -6.73 -16.55
CA GLY A 101 18.06 -5.75 -15.67
C GLY A 101 19.26 -6.42 -15.05
N ASN A 102 20.45 -6.02 -15.51
CA ASN A 102 21.79 -6.50 -15.18
C ASN A 102 22.28 -7.74 -15.97
N LYS A 103 22.46 -7.58 -17.28
CA LYS A 103 23.64 -8.20 -17.92
C LYS A 103 24.83 -7.33 -17.55
N GLU A 104 25.62 -7.84 -16.62
CA GLU A 104 27.08 -7.75 -16.59
C GLU A 104 27.65 -6.98 -17.80
N SER A 105 27.89 -5.69 -17.62
CA SER A 105 28.99 -5.03 -18.31
C SER A 105 30.28 -5.58 -17.70
N GLY A 106 30.69 -6.73 -18.21
CA GLY A 106 31.98 -7.34 -17.98
C GLY A 106 32.50 -7.91 -19.29
N ILE A 107 33.54 -7.26 -19.83
CA ILE A 107 34.80 -7.82 -20.35
C ILE A 107 35.25 -7.04 -21.60
N ASP A 108 36.28 -6.24 -21.36
CA ASP A 108 37.46 -5.99 -22.19
C ASP A 108 37.41 -6.38 -23.67
N LYS A 109 37.65 -5.38 -24.53
CA LYS A 109 38.85 -5.28 -25.38
C LYS A 109 39.15 -3.82 -25.71
#